data_AF-A0A726XS01-F1
#
_entry.id   AF-A0A726XS01-F1
#
_cell.length_a   1.000
_cell.length_b   1.000
_cell.length_c   1.000
_cell.angle_alpha   90.00
_cell.angle_beta   90.00
_cell.angle_gamma   90.00
#
_symmetry.space_group_name_H-M   'P 1'
#
loop_
_entity.id
_entity.type
_entity.pdbx_description
1 polymer ?
#
loop_
_entity_poly.entity_id
_entity_poly.type
_entity_poly.pdbx_seq_one_letter_code
_entity_poly.pdbx_strand_id
1 'polypeptide(L)'
;MKIILSSESKKWSWSLRNGGGGLARCELYDNFIDARINAEAFRIGARSPVTLDAHDAKKFRYYLRKDKYRLIFSVLKTDTGFKLSVIYPENILLLRDVHFDSFRSAEVITVFFPSV
;
A
#
# COMPACT_ATOMS: atom_id res chain seq x y z
N MET A 1 -10.90 -5.51 8.78
CA MET A 1 -10.09 -6.27 7.78
C MET A 1 -9.20 -7.36 8.40
N LYS A 2 -8.60 -8.24 7.58
CA LYS A 2 -7.58 -9.24 8.02
C LYS A 2 -6.37 -9.28 7.07
N ILE A 3 -5.16 -9.35 7.62
CA ILE A 3 -3.95 -9.72 6.87
C ILE A 3 -3.78 -11.23 6.99
N ILE A 4 -3.64 -11.91 5.85
CA ILE A 4 -3.46 -13.36 5.77
C ILE A 4 -2.12 -13.62 5.10
N LEU A 5 -1.22 -14.34 5.78
CA LEU A 5 -0.02 -14.91 5.17
C LEU A 5 -0.35 -16.27 4.55
N SER A 6 0.19 -16.50 3.36
CA SER A 6 0.01 -17.73 2.59
C SER A 6 1.32 -18.16 1.94
N SER A 7 1.46 -19.46 1.70
CA SER A 7 2.56 -20.01 0.91
C SER A 7 2.01 -20.70 -0.34
N GLU A 8 2.65 -20.44 -1.48
CA GLU A 8 2.36 -21.06 -2.76
C GLU A 8 3.68 -21.30 -3.49
N SER A 9 3.89 -22.49 -4.06
CA SER A 9 5.08 -22.81 -4.85
C SER A 9 6.42 -22.48 -4.15
N LYS A 10 6.52 -22.79 -2.84
CA LYS A 10 7.67 -22.48 -1.96
C LYS A 10 7.97 -20.98 -1.79
N LYS A 11 7.09 -20.09 -2.24
CA LYS A 11 7.14 -18.66 -1.96
C LYS A 11 6.14 -18.30 -0.88
N TRP A 12 6.31 -17.11 -0.30
CA TRP A 12 5.47 -16.56 0.74
C TRP A 12 4.90 -15.21 0.30
N SER A 13 3.64 -14.97 0.62
CA SER A 13 2.99 -13.67 0.39
C SER A 13 1.98 -13.40 1.50
N TRP A 14 1.53 -12.15 1.58
CA TRP A 14 0.40 -11.76 2.39
C TRP A 14 -0.64 -11.03 1.53
N SER A 15 -1.89 -11.10 1.97
CA SER A 15 -3.00 -10.34 1.40
C SER A 15 -3.85 -9.68 2.49
N LEU A 16 -4.24 -8.43 2.26
CA LEU A 16 -5.26 -7.75 3.03
C LEU A 16 -6.63 -8.08 2.45
N ARG A 17 -7.54 -8.60 3.28
CA ARG A 17 -8.90 -8.99 2.84
C ARG A 17 -9.98 -8.32 3.70
N ASN A 18 -11.10 -8.01 3.06
CA ASN A 18 -12.35 -7.60 3.70
C ASN A 18 -13.54 -8.37 3.09
N GLY A 19 -14.34 -9.05 3.93
CA GLY A 19 -15.57 -9.73 3.47
C GLY A 19 -15.38 -10.68 2.27
N GLY A 20 -14.28 -11.44 2.21
CA GLY A 20 -13.97 -12.36 1.11
C GLY A 20 -13.24 -11.73 -0.09
N GLY A 21 -13.22 -10.40 -0.21
CA GLY A 21 -12.49 -9.68 -1.26
C GLY A 21 -11.06 -9.30 -0.85
N GLY A 22 -10.11 -9.44 -1.77
CA GLY A 22 -8.74 -8.94 -1.62
C GLY A 22 -8.65 -7.43 -1.91
N LEU A 23 -7.95 -6.69 -1.04
CA LEU A 23 -7.74 -5.24 -1.14
C LEU A 23 -6.29 -4.91 -1.54
N ALA A 24 -5.34 -5.62 -0.94
CA ALA A 24 -3.92 -5.49 -1.26
C ALA A 24 -3.25 -6.85 -1.14
N ARG A 25 -2.12 -7.02 -1.83
CA ARG A 25 -1.20 -8.15 -1.66
C ARG A 25 0.23 -7.67 -1.81
N CYS A 26 1.17 -8.38 -1.22
CA CYS A 26 2.57 -8.17 -1.56
C CYS A 26 3.01 -9.03 -2.75
N GLU A 27 4.22 -8.76 -3.23
CA GLU A 27 4.95 -9.68 -4.11
C GLU A 27 5.37 -10.97 -3.39
N LEU A 28 5.89 -11.92 -4.16
CA LEU A 28 6.30 -13.22 -3.64
C LEU A 28 7.70 -13.14 -3.02
N TYR A 29 7.81 -13.54 -1.75
CA TYR A 29 9.06 -13.63 -1.01
C TYR A 29 9.57 -15.07 -0.96
N ASP A 30 10.88 -15.23 -0.86
CA ASP A 30 11.53 -16.55 -0.72
C ASP A 30 11.35 -17.18 0.65
N ASN A 31 11.17 -16.35 1.68
CA ASN A 31 11.03 -16.81 3.05
C ASN A 31 9.85 -16.14 3.77
N PHE A 32 9.33 -16.85 4.76
CA PHE A 32 8.20 -16.41 5.58
C PHE A 32 8.49 -15.12 6.35
N ILE A 33 9.73 -14.96 6.82
CA ILE A 33 10.11 -13.85 7.70
C ILE A 33 10.03 -12.52 6.95
N ASP A 34 10.48 -12.44 5.71
CA ASP A 34 10.43 -11.23 4.90
C ASP A 34 8.99 -10.84 4.53
N ALA A 35 8.17 -11.82 4.13
CA ALA A 35 6.75 -11.59 3.90
C ALA A 35 6.05 -11.06 5.17
N ARG A 36 6.38 -11.62 6.34
CA ARG A 36 5.85 -11.18 7.63
C ARG A 36 6.34 -9.78 8.00
N ILE A 37 7.61 -9.46 7.80
CA ILE A 37 8.17 -8.13 8.08
C ILE A 37 7.49 -7.09 7.18
N ASN A 38 7.30 -7.38 5.89
CA ASN A 38 6.60 -6.49 4.98
C ASN A 38 5.13 -6.29 5.37
N ALA A 39 4.44 -7.37 5.77
CA ALA A 39 3.08 -7.31 6.29
C ALA A 39 2.97 -6.41 7.54
N GLU A 40 3.90 -6.56 8.48
CA GLU A 40 3.96 -5.73 9.69
C GLU A 40 4.30 -4.27 9.36
N ALA A 41 5.20 -4.03 8.40
CA ALA A 41 5.51 -2.67 7.95
C ALA A 41 4.26 -1.99 7.37
N PHE A 42 3.48 -2.70 6.54
CA PHE A 42 2.20 -2.22 6.06
C PHE A 42 1.21 -1.95 7.20
N ARG A 43 1.06 -2.91 8.13
CA ARG A 43 0.14 -2.79 9.28
C ARG A 43 0.47 -1.62 10.21
N ILE A 44 1.76 -1.38 10.48
CA ILE A 44 2.18 -0.24 11.30
C ILE A 44 1.99 1.05 10.50
N GLY A 45 2.40 1.06 9.22
CA GLY A 45 2.26 2.23 8.34
C GLY A 45 0.83 2.71 8.14
N ALA A 46 -0.11 1.77 8.10
CA ALA A 46 -1.54 2.00 8.02
C ALA A 46 -2.09 2.96 9.08
N ARG A 47 -1.41 3.15 10.23
CA ARG A 47 -1.82 4.12 11.26
C ARG A 47 -1.62 5.59 10.84
N SER A 48 -0.78 5.85 9.83
CA SER A 48 -0.42 7.19 9.40
C SER A 48 -0.14 7.24 7.90
N PRO A 49 -1.17 6.97 7.07
CA PRO A 49 -1.03 6.99 5.63
C PRO A 49 -0.74 8.41 5.13
N VAL A 50 0.06 8.51 4.09
CA VAL A 50 0.37 9.76 3.39
C VAL A 50 0.17 9.55 1.90
N THR A 51 -0.43 10.51 1.23
CA THR A 51 -0.60 10.49 -0.23
C THR A 51 0.28 11.56 -0.85
N LEU A 52 1.02 11.20 -1.90
CA LEU A 52 1.91 12.09 -2.63
C LEU A 52 1.55 12.09 -4.11
N ASP A 53 1.87 13.19 -4.80
CA ASP A 53 2.01 13.17 -6.26
C ASP A 53 3.24 12.31 -6.62
N ALA A 54 3.12 11.51 -7.68
CA ALA A 54 4.18 10.61 -8.16
C ALA A 54 5.54 11.30 -8.39
N HIS A 55 5.56 12.61 -8.62
CA HIS A 55 6.78 13.37 -8.86
C HIS A 55 7.39 14.02 -7.60
N ASP A 56 6.79 13.86 -6.41
CA ASP A 56 7.26 14.53 -5.18
C ASP A 56 8.31 13.72 -4.38
N ALA A 57 9.45 13.46 -5.04
CA ALA A 57 10.58 12.74 -4.41
C ALA A 57 11.15 13.47 -3.18
N LYS A 58 10.98 14.80 -3.08
CA LYS A 58 11.44 15.59 -1.94
C LYS A 58 10.57 15.31 -0.72
N LYS A 59 9.23 15.31 -0.85
CA LYS A 59 8.33 14.95 0.25
C LYS A 59 8.47 13.49 0.63
N PHE A 60 8.64 12.58 -0.32
CA PHE A 60 8.91 11.17 -0.03
C PHE A 60 10.08 11.00 0.95
N ARG A 61 11.24 11.57 0.62
CA ARG A 61 12.43 11.53 1.49
C ARG A 61 12.20 12.22 2.83
N TYR A 62 11.44 13.31 2.86
CA TYR A 62 11.09 14.00 4.11
C TYR A 62 10.27 13.10 5.04
N TYR A 63 9.23 12.43 4.53
CA TYR A 63 8.37 11.56 5.34
C TYR A 63 9.13 10.36 5.91
N LEU A 64 9.97 9.70 5.11
CA LEU A 64 10.77 8.55 5.57
C LEU A 64 11.79 8.93 6.64
N ARG A 65 12.36 10.14 6.59
CA ARG A 65 13.26 10.63 7.65
C ARG A 65 12.53 10.88 8.97
N LYS A 66 11.27 11.31 8.91
CA LYS A 66 10.47 11.65 10.09
C LYS A 66 9.92 10.39 10.79
N ASP A 67 9.48 9.41 10.01
CA ASP A 67 8.97 8.15 10.53
C ASP A 67 9.23 7.05 9.49
N LYS A 68 10.04 6.05 9.87
CA LYS A 68 10.36 4.92 8.99
C LYS A 68 9.19 3.93 8.85
N TYR A 69 8.14 4.05 9.66
CA TYR A 69 6.96 3.20 9.61
C TYR A 69 5.78 3.95 8.98
N ARG A 70 5.99 4.60 7.84
CA ARG A 70 4.94 5.26 7.05
C ARG A 70 4.31 4.28 6.07
N LEU A 71 3.03 4.47 5.77
CA LEU A 71 2.42 3.96 4.55
C LEU A 71 2.29 5.13 3.58
N ILE A 72 3.01 5.08 2.47
CA ILE A 72 3.04 6.16 1.49
C ILE A 72 2.41 5.66 0.20
N PHE A 73 1.37 6.36 -0.20
CA PHE A 73 0.73 6.21 -1.49
C PHE A 73 1.25 7.25 -2.47
N SER A 74 1.34 6.85 -3.72
CA SER A 74 1.58 7.73 -4.86
C SER A 74 0.32 7.82 -5.70
N VAL A 75 0.01 9.02 -6.16
CA VAL A 75 -1.03 9.28 -7.14
C VAL A 75 -0.37 9.79 -8.41
N LEU A 76 -0.51 9.01 -9.48
CA LEU A 76 -0.02 9.33 -10.81
C LEU A 76 -1.19 9.83 -11.66
N LYS A 77 -1.07 11.01 -12.27
CA LYS A 77 -2.03 11.45 -13.28
C LYS A 77 -1.87 10.61 -14.56
N THR A 78 -2.96 10.07 -15.06
CA THR A 78 -3.07 9.34 -16.33
C THR A 78 -3.99 10.09 -17.29
N ASP A 79 -4.07 9.65 -18.55
CA ASP A 79 -4.97 10.26 -19.55
C ASP A 79 -6.45 10.13 -19.17
N THR A 80 -6.78 9.11 -18.36
CA THR A 80 -8.14 8.76 -17.95
C THR A 80 -8.47 9.13 -16.51
N GLY A 81 -7.56 9.78 -15.78
CA GLY A 81 -7.78 10.18 -14.39
C GLY A 81 -6.52 10.10 -13.54
N PHE A 82 -6.64 9.52 -12.35
CA PHE A 82 -5.58 9.45 -11.36
C PHE A 82 -5.42 8.02 -10.86
N LYS A 83 -4.21 7.48 -10.96
CA LYS A 83 -3.87 6.13 -10.53
C LYS A 83 -3.20 6.12 -9.16
N LEU A 84 -3.75 5.38 -8.21
CA LEU A 84 -3.20 5.18 -6.87
C LEU A 84 -2.31 3.93 -6.80
N SER A 85 -1.16 4.05 -6.14
CA SER A 85 -0.29 2.92 -5.81
C SER A 85 0.34 3.08 -4.43
N VAL A 86 0.78 1.97 -3.82
CA VAL A 86 1.63 2.01 -2.63
C VAL A 86 3.09 2.08 -3.09
N ILE A 87 3.82 3.09 -2.63
CA ILE A 87 5.25 3.25 -2.93
C ILE A 87 6.14 2.96 -1.71
N TYR A 88 5.56 2.95 -0.51
CA TYR A 88 6.26 2.50 0.70
C TYR A 88 5.26 1.97 1.74
N PRO A 89 5.49 0.80 2.38
CA PRO A 89 6.59 -0.13 2.08
C PRO A 89 6.53 -0.64 0.64
N GLU A 90 7.69 -0.98 0.09
CA GLU A 90 7.82 -1.46 -1.28
C GLU A 90 7.16 -2.83 -1.46
N ASN A 91 6.95 -3.22 -2.73
CA ASN A 91 6.44 -4.53 -3.15
C ASN A 91 4.99 -4.81 -2.72
N ILE A 92 4.15 -3.78 -2.68
CA ILE A 92 2.72 -3.87 -2.34
C ILE A 92 1.86 -3.45 -3.53
N LEU A 93 0.93 -4.32 -3.89
CA LEU A 93 -0.02 -4.17 -4.98
C LEU A 93 -1.43 -3.97 -4.42
N LEU A 94 -2.09 -2.89 -4.84
CA LEU A 94 -3.52 -2.68 -4.59
C LEU A 94 -4.35 -3.47 -5.61
N LEU A 95 -5.41 -4.13 -5.14
CA LEU A 95 -6.22 -5.05 -5.93
C LEU A 95 -7.59 -4.50 -6.33
N ARG A 96 -7.99 -3.34 -5.81
CA ARG A 96 -9.26 -2.65 -6.13
C ARG A 96 -9.08 -1.14 -6.16
N ASP A 97 -9.96 -0.47 -6.89
CA ASP A 97 -10.14 0.98 -6.96
C ASP A 97 -8.83 1.76 -6.94
N VAL A 98 -8.06 1.59 -8.01
CA VAL A 98 -6.81 2.33 -8.21
C VAL A 98 -6.98 3.49 -9.19
N HIS A 99 -8.15 3.69 -9.80
CA HIS A 99 -8.41 4.81 -10.72
C HIS A 99 -9.47 5.74 -10.15
N PHE A 100 -9.18 7.04 -10.16
CA PHE A 100 -10.01 8.09 -9.59
C PHE A 100 -10.15 9.27 -10.54
N ASP A 101 -11.29 9.96 -10.48
CA ASP A 101 -11.55 11.15 -11.31
C ASP A 101 -10.80 12.40 -10.81
N SER A 102 -10.33 12.38 -9.56
CA SER A 102 -9.57 13.49 -8.96
C SER A 102 -8.52 13.02 -7.95
N PHE A 103 -7.46 13.82 -7.77
CA PHE A 103 -6.47 13.62 -6.73
C PHE A 103 -7.10 13.58 -5.33
N ARG A 104 -8.07 14.47 -5.06
CA ARG A 104 -8.77 14.53 -3.77
C ARG A 104 -9.52 13.23 -3.47
N SER A 105 -10.13 12.60 -4.46
CA SER A 105 -10.79 11.30 -4.29
C SER A 105 -9.79 10.21 -3.92
N ALA A 106 -8.62 10.22 -4.56
CA ALA A 106 -7.51 9.31 -4.24
C ALA A 106 -6.89 9.58 -2.86
N GLU A 107 -6.87 10.82 -2.37
CA GLU A 107 -6.43 11.12 -1.00
C GLU A 107 -7.44 10.65 0.06
N VAL A 108 -8.74 10.79 -0.21
CA VAL A 108 -9.77 10.40 0.74
C VAL A 108 -9.76 8.89 0.96
N ILE A 109 -9.64 8.09 -0.11
CA ILE A 109 -9.69 6.63 0.00
C ILE A 109 -8.51 6.07 0.81
N THR A 110 -7.33 6.67 0.74
CA THR A 110 -6.12 6.17 1.43
C THR A 110 -6.19 6.32 2.94
N VAL A 111 -7.00 7.27 3.41
CA VAL A 111 -7.32 7.42 4.84
C VAL A 111 -8.26 6.33 5.32
N PHE A 112 -9.17 5.84 4.46
CA PHE A 112 -10.15 4.80 4.83
C PHE A 112 -9.66 3.37 4.57
N PHE A 113 -8.72 3.19 3.63
CA PHE A 113 -8.12 1.90 3.28
C PHE A 113 -7.58 1.10 4.48
N PRO A 114 -7.00 1.72 5.52
CA PRO A 114 -6.50 1.03 6.70
C PRO A 114 -7.46 1.02 7.90
N SER A 115 -8.62 1.70 7.83
CA SER A 115 -9.48 2.01 9.00
C SER A 115 -10.77 1.19 9.11
N VAL A 116 -10.94 0.09 8.35
CA VAL A 116 -12.16 -0.75 8.37
C VAL A 116 -11.86 -2.24 8.60
#